data_AF-A0A2R5EEG1-F1
#
_entry.id   AF-A0A2R5EEG1-F1
#
_cell.length_a   1.000
_cell.length_b   1.000
_cell.length_c   1.000
_cell.angle_alpha   90.00
_cell.angle_beta   90.00
_cell.angle_gamma   90.00
#
_symmetry.space_group_name_H-M   'P 1'
#
loop_
_entity.id
_entity.type
_entity.pdbx_description
1 polymer ?
#
loop_
_entity_poly.entity_id
_entity_poly.type
_entity_poly.pdbx_seq_one_letter_code
_entity_poly.pdbx_strand_id
1 'polypeptide(L)'
;MNPHVCIGIRIDGAQLQLAARQQGRALGQVSFSGDGVGRRALASYLAAWKAPLRLAVAACTEGGGGIALAVALGNEPGREVYLVAASIASQPAALARYAEQRL
;
A
#
# COMPACT_ATOMS: atom_id res chain seq x y z
N MET A 1 -2.72 -6.75 -21.50
CA MET A 1 -2.00 -6.23 -20.31
C MET A 1 -2.92 -6.43 -19.12
N ASN A 2 -2.50 -7.17 -18.08
CA ASN A 2 -3.34 -7.30 -16.89
C ASN A 2 -3.36 -5.95 -16.17
N PRO A 3 -4.55 -5.40 -15.85
CA PRO A 3 -4.64 -4.15 -15.11
C PRO A 3 -3.95 -4.30 -13.74
N HIS A 4 -3.16 -3.31 -13.37
CA HIS A 4 -2.50 -3.29 -12.06
C HIS A 4 -3.54 -3.22 -10.93
N VAL A 5 -3.28 -3.93 -9.84
CA VAL A 5 -4.01 -3.74 -8.58
C VAL A 5 -3.30 -2.65 -7.80
N CYS A 6 -4.04 -1.60 -7.48
CA CYS A 6 -3.54 -0.41 -6.80
C CYS A 6 -3.90 -0.46 -5.33
N ILE A 7 -2.92 -0.41 -4.45
CA ILE A 7 -3.09 -0.57 -3.01
C ILE A 7 -2.53 0.66 -2.31
N GLY A 8 -3.38 1.32 -1.52
CA GLY A 8 -2.96 2.38 -0.63
C GLY A 8 -2.69 1.84 0.77
N ILE A 9 -1.57 2.23 1.37
CA ILE A 9 -1.09 1.70 2.65
C ILE A 9 -0.78 2.87 3.59
N ARG A 10 -1.34 2.83 4.80
CA ARG A 10 -1.02 3.75 5.88
C ARG A 10 -0.66 2.99 7.14
N ILE A 11 0.32 3.51 7.87
CA ILE A 11 0.58 3.09 9.25
C ILE A 11 -0.16 4.05 10.17
N ASP A 12 -0.98 3.51 11.07
CA ASP A 12 -1.79 4.25 12.04
C ASP A 12 -1.59 3.65 13.43
N GLY A 13 -0.70 4.27 14.21
CA GLY A 13 -0.23 3.71 15.47
C GLY A 13 0.32 2.28 15.30
N ALA A 14 -0.36 1.31 15.93
CA ALA A 14 0.01 -0.10 15.89
C ALA A 14 -0.69 -0.89 14.76
N GLN A 15 -1.31 -0.23 13.77
CA GLN A 15 -2.04 -0.86 12.68
C GLN A 15 -1.50 -0.46 11.31
N LEU A 16 -1.57 -1.40 10.37
CA LEU A 16 -1.36 -1.20 8.93
C LEU A 16 -2.73 -1.22 8.27
N GLN A 17 -3.17 -0.09 7.74
CA GLN A 17 -4.46 0.03 7.06
C GLN A 17 -4.26 0.05 5.55
N LEU A 18 -5.06 -0.74 4.84
CA LEU A 18 -4.96 -0.92 3.40
C LEU A 18 -6.31 -0.70 2.72
N ALA A 19 -6.25 -0.16 1.50
CA ALA A 19 -7.37 -0.19 0.58
C ALA A 19 -6.88 -0.65 -0.80
N ALA A 20 -7.63 -1.56 -1.43
CA ALA A 20 -7.35 -2.04 -2.77
C ALA A 20 -8.33 -1.45 -3.78
N ARG A 21 -7.83 -1.18 -4.97
CA ARG A 21 -8.57 -0.58 -6.09
C ARG A 21 -8.04 -1.12 -7.40
N GLN A 22 -8.93 -1.29 -8.38
CA GLN A 22 -8.56 -1.71 -9.72
C GLN A 22 -9.56 -1.14 -10.73
N GLN A 23 -9.06 -0.54 -11.80
CA GLN A 23 -9.87 -0.02 -12.93
C GLN A 23 -11.03 0.87 -12.49
N GLY A 24 -10.78 1.82 -11.59
CA GLY A 24 -11.79 2.75 -11.12
C GLY A 24 -12.65 2.23 -9.96
N ARG A 25 -12.56 0.94 -9.64
CA ARG A 25 -13.41 0.26 -8.65
C ARG A 25 -12.65 -0.05 -7.35
N ALA A 26 -13.25 0.29 -6.22
CA ALA A 26 -12.76 -0.16 -4.92
C ALA A 26 -13.03 -1.66 -4.75
N LEU A 27 -12.01 -2.41 -4.32
CA LEU A 27 -12.08 -3.85 -4.11
C LEU A 27 -12.31 -4.21 -2.63
N GLY A 28 -11.85 -3.35 -1.71
CA GLY A 28 -12.06 -3.53 -0.28
C GLY A 28 -11.01 -2.83 0.57
N GLN A 29 -11.19 -2.91 1.89
CA GLN A 29 -10.24 -2.45 2.89
C GLN A 29 -9.90 -3.59 3.84
N VAL A 30 -8.65 -3.62 4.30
CA VAL A 30 -8.17 -4.59 5.28
C VAL A 30 -7.19 -3.91 6.21
N SER A 31 -7.12 -4.37 7.45
CA SER A 31 -6.14 -3.91 8.42
C SER A 31 -5.35 -5.09 8.99
N PHE A 32 -4.06 -4.86 9.25
CA PHE A 32 -3.17 -5.79 9.92
C PHE A 32 -2.54 -5.12 11.14
N SER A 33 -2.03 -5.89 12.09
CA SER A 33 -1.15 -5.35 13.13
C SER A 33 0.15 -4.78 12.53
N GLY A 34 0.74 -3.80 13.18
CA GLY A 34 2.03 -3.19 12.80
C GLY A 34 3.26 -4.00 13.22
N ASP A 35 3.04 -5.07 13.99
CA ASP A 35 4.06 -5.98 14.49
C ASP A 35 4.56 -6.97 13.43
N GLY A 36 5.48 -7.86 13.83
CA GLY A 36 6.04 -8.85 12.92
C GLY A 36 5.00 -9.82 12.32
N VAL A 37 3.92 -10.11 13.05
CA VAL A 37 2.85 -10.99 12.57
C VAL A 37 2.07 -10.30 11.45
N GLY A 38 1.65 -9.05 11.67
CA GLY A 38 0.89 -8.32 10.67
C GLY A 38 1.72 -7.93 9.45
N ARG A 39 3.03 -7.71 9.60
CA ARG A 39 3.93 -7.56 8.44
C ARG A 39 4.02 -8.82 7.58
N ARG A 40 4.03 -10.02 8.19
CA ARG A 40 3.96 -11.28 7.44
C ARG A 40 2.60 -11.46 6.77
N ALA A 41 1.51 -11.11 7.46
CA ALA A 41 0.17 -11.15 6.89
C ALA A 41 0.05 -10.20 5.69
N LEU A 42 0.62 -9.00 5.77
CA LEU A 42 0.73 -8.06 4.66
C LEU A 42 1.50 -8.68 3.48
N ALA A 43 2.66 -9.28 3.71
CA ALA A 43 3.44 -9.92 2.66
C ALA A 43 2.65 -11.02 1.94
N SER A 44 1.96 -11.89 2.69
CA SER A 44 1.09 -12.93 2.15
C SER A 44 -0.10 -12.35 1.37
N TYR A 45 -0.72 -11.29 1.88
CA TYR A 45 -1.81 -10.58 1.19
C TYR A 45 -1.36 -10.02 -0.16
N LEU A 46 -0.18 -9.40 -0.22
CA LEU A 46 0.37 -8.86 -1.46
C LEU A 46 0.75 -9.98 -2.44
N ALA A 47 1.34 -11.08 -1.95
CA ALA A 47 1.71 -12.21 -2.78
C ALA A 47 0.51 -12.99 -3.36
N ALA A 48 -0.67 -12.89 -2.75
CA ALA A 48 -1.88 -13.55 -3.22
C ALA A 48 -2.43 -12.95 -4.53
N TRP A 49 -2.04 -11.73 -4.89
CA TRP A 49 -2.46 -11.09 -6.13
C TRP A 49 -1.70 -11.65 -7.33
N LYS A 50 -2.44 -12.16 -8.32
CA LYS A 50 -1.90 -12.66 -9.60
C LYS A 50 -1.63 -11.54 -10.63
N ALA A 51 -1.75 -10.29 -10.23
CA ALA A 51 -1.59 -9.11 -11.07
C ALA A 51 -0.44 -8.24 -10.53
N PRO A 52 0.26 -7.49 -11.41
CA PRO A 52 1.28 -6.57 -10.94
C PRO A 52 0.67 -5.49 -10.03
N LEU A 53 1.44 -5.08 -9.02
CA LEU A 53 0.95 -4.23 -7.93
C LEU A 53 1.52 -2.82 -8.03
N ARG A 54 0.68 -1.83 -7.75
CA ARG A 54 1.10 -0.44 -7.50
C ARG A 54 0.75 -0.08 -6.07
N LEU A 55 1.76 0.21 -5.26
CA LEU A 55 1.63 0.44 -3.83
C LEU A 55 1.88 1.92 -3.53
N ALA A 56 0.90 2.63 -3.00
CA ALA A 56 1.07 3.99 -2.49
C ALA A 56 1.13 3.96 -0.98
N VAL A 57 2.29 4.26 -0.42
CA VAL A 57 2.55 4.25 1.03
C VAL A 57 2.58 5.68 1.55
N ALA A 58 1.79 5.96 2.58
CA ALA A 58 1.86 7.24 3.28
C ALA A 58 3.27 7.46 3.86
N ALA A 59 3.91 8.55 3.47
CA ALA A 59 5.11 9.05 4.09
C ALA A 59 4.73 9.76 5.39
N CYS A 60 4.48 8.99 6.46
CA CYS A 60 4.26 9.54 7.79
C CYS A 60 5.59 10.07 8.35
N THR A 61 5.58 11.31 8.86
CA THR A 61 6.74 11.99 9.44
C THR A 61 7.04 11.55 10.88
N GLU A 62 6.07 10.97 11.58
CA GLU A 62 6.27 10.46 12.94
C GLU A 62 6.68 8.98 12.93
N GLY A 63 7.87 8.70 13.49
CA GLY A 63 8.39 7.34 13.69
C GLY A 63 9.00 6.64 12.45
N GLY A 64 9.07 7.29 11.29
CA GLY A 64 9.80 6.80 10.09
C GLY A 64 9.30 5.49 9.46
N GLY A 65 8.27 4.87 10.03
CA GLY A 65 7.81 3.53 9.65
C GLY A 65 7.31 3.42 8.20
N GLY A 66 6.73 4.49 7.65
CA GLY A 66 6.20 4.50 6.28
C GLY A 66 7.30 4.36 5.22
N ILE A 67 8.45 5.02 5.42
CA ILE A 67 9.59 4.94 4.51
C ILE A 67 10.22 3.54 4.57
N ALA A 68 10.49 3.04 5.78
CA ALA A 68 11.04 1.70 5.96
C ALA A 68 10.14 0.61 5.35
N LEU A 69 8.82 0.74 5.51
CA LEU A 69 7.85 -0.16 4.89
C LEU A 69 7.91 -0.07 3.36
N ALA A 70 7.92 1.12 2.77
CA ALA A 70 8.00 1.28 1.32
C ALA A 70 9.27 0.64 0.74
N VAL A 71 10.42 0.83 1.39
CA VAL A 71 11.69 0.21 1.00
C VAL A 71 11.57 -1.32 1.04
N ALA A 72 11.03 -1.87 2.13
CA ALA A 72 10.84 -3.32 2.26
C ALA A 72 9.91 -3.90 1.18
N LEU A 73 8.87 -3.14 0.79
CA LEU A 73 7.90 -3.58 -0.22
C LEU A 73 8.42 -3.48 -1.66
N GLY A 74 9.34 -2.56 -1.93
CA GLY A 74 9.89 -2.31 -3.27
C GLY A 74 10.92 -3.32 -3.75
N ASN A 75 11.38 -4.23 -2.89
CA ASN A 75 12.39 -5.24 -3.23
C ASN A 75 11.82 -6.46 -3.99
N GLU A 76 10.55 -6.43 -4.41
CA GLU A 76 9.86 -7.57 -5.03
C GLU A 76 9.51 -7.27 -6.50
N PRO A 77 9.76 -8.20 -7.43
CA PRO A 77 9.43 -8.03 -8.85
C PRO A 77 7.93 -7.76 -9.08
N GLY A 78 7.63 -6.90 -10.07
CA GLY A 78 6.24 -6.58 -10.43
C GLY A 78 5.52 -5.69 -9.42
N ARG A 79 6.26 -5.04 -8.51
CA ARG A 79 5.75 -4.02 -7.60
C ARG A 79 6.34 -2.65 -7.92
N GLU A 80 5.47 -1.69 -8.14
CA GLU A 80 5.83 -0.28 -8.13
C GLU A 80 5.44 0.31 -6.78
N VAL A 81 6.37 1.00 -6.11
CA VAL A 81 6.12 1.58 -4.79
C VAL A 81 6.32 3.08 -4.83
N TYR A 82 5.29 3.79 -4.38
CA TYR A 82 5.23 5.24 -4.30
C TYR A 82 5.20 5.67 -2.84
N LEU A 83 6.12 6.56 -2.45
CA LEU A 83 6.02 7.29 -1.19
C LEU A 83 5.20 8.55 -1.43
N VAL A 84 4.12 8.71 -0.66
CA VAL A 84 3.15 9.80 -0.84
C VAL A 84 3.13 10.68 0.39
N ALA A 85 3.43 11.97 0.22
CA ALA A 85 3.35 12.93 1.31
C ALA A 85 1.92 13.03 1.85
N ALA A 86 1.77 13.18 3.16
CA ALA A 86 0.45 13.26 3.81
C ALA A 86 -0.42 14.42 3.30
N SER A 87 0.19 15.51 2.80
CA SER A 87 -0.50 16.63 2.15
C SER A 87 -1.16 16.29 0.81
N ILE A 88 -0.75 15.19 0.17
CA ILE A 88 -1.30 14.72 -1.11
C ILE A 88 -2.44 13.73 -0.84
N ALA A 89 -2.18 12.71 -0.02
CA ALA A 89 -3.16 11.72 0.39
C ALA A 89 -2.73 11.07 1.71
N SER A 90 -3.67 10.91 2.64
CA SER A 90 -3.41 10.35 3.97
C SER A 90 -4.35 9.19 4.34
N GLN A 91 -5.39 8.95 3.55
CA GLN A 91 -6.32 7.82 3.74
C GLN A 91 -5.99 6.68 2.77
N PRO A 92 -6.09 5.40 3.19
CA PRO A 92 -5.77 4.26 2.34
C PRO A 92 -6.48 4.30 0.97
N ALA A 93 -7.77 4.65 0.92
CA ALA A 93 -8.51 4.73 -0.34
C ALA A 93 -7.99 5.84 -1.28
N ALA A 94 -7.62 7.00 -0.72
CA ALA A 94 -7.04 8.10 -1.48
C ALA A 94 -5.65 7.74 -2.03
N LEU A 95 -4.84 7.03 -1.25
CA LEU A 95 -3.56 6.49 -1.68
C LEU A 95 -3.71 5.46 -2.80
N ALA A 96 -4.69 4.54 -2.69
CA ALA A 96 -4.97 3.57 -3.74
C ALA A 96 -5.38 4.25 -5.05
N ARG A 97 -6.19 5.32 -4.96
CA ARG A 97 -6.55 6.15 -6.10
C ARG A 97 -5.34 6.88 -6.69
N TYR A 98 -4.45 7.40 -5.84
CA TYR A 98 -3.20 8.03 -6.30
C TYR A 98 -2.36 7.05 -7.12
N ALA A 99 -2.17 5.82 -6.65
CA ALA A 99 -1.43 4.77 -7.36
C ALA A 99 -2.06 4.43 -8.73
N GLU A 100 -3.39 4.42 -8.83
CA GLU A 100 -4.09 4.16 -10.09
C GLU A 100 -3.92 5.27 -11.13
N GLN A 101 -3.72 6.51 -10.68
CA GLN A 101 -3.58 7.69 -11.53
C GLN A 101 -2.16 7.91 -12.06
N ARG A 102 -1.18 7.14 -11.59
CA ARG A 102 0.19 7.19 -12.12
C ARG A 102 0.34 6.19 -13.25
N LEU A 103 0.84 6.67 -14.39
CA LEU A 103 1.03 5.91 -15.63
C LEU A 103 2.30 5.07 -15.52
#